data_AF-A0A958ZK56-F1
#
_entry.id   AF-A0A958ZK56-F1
#
_cell.length_a   1.000
_cell.length_b   1.000
_cell.length_c   1.000
_cell.angle_alpha   90.00
_cell.angle_beta   90.00
_cell.angle_gamma   90.00
#
_symmetry.space_group_name_H-M   'P 1'
#
loop_
_entity.id
_entity.type
_entity.pdbx_description
1 polymer ?
#
loop_
_entity_poly.entity_id
_entity_poly.type
_entity_poly.pdbx_seq_one_letter_code
_entity_poly.pdbx_strand_id
1 'polypeptide(L)'
;SFGSFDEFKAAFSKAAATRFGSGWAFLCVQKGGKLEICSLPNQDNPLMPGQGCGGYPILGLDVWEHAYYLNYQNRRPDYIAAFFNVINWDKVASNYAAAK
;
A
#
# COMPACT_ATOMS: atom_id res chain seq x y z
N SER A 1 -7.19 -0.02 -14.22
CA SER A 1 -6.13 -0.57 -13.35
C SER A 1 -6.54 -1.81 -12.57
N PHE A 2 -7.71 -1.88 -11.92
CA PHE A 2 -8.06 -3.04 -11.08
C PHE A 2 -9.49 -3.57 -11.24
N GLY A 3 -10.23 -3.21 -12.30
CA GLY A 3 -11.63 -3.66 -12.50
C GLY A 3 -12.63 -2.97 -11.56
N SER A 4 -12.53 -3.22 -10.27
CA SER A 4 -13.40 -2.68 -9.21
C SER A 4 -12.59 -2.24 -7.97
N PHE A 5 -13.25 -1.53 -7.06
CA PHE A 5 -12.64 -1.15 -5.77
C PHE A 5 -12.39 -2.37 -4.87
N ASP A 6 -13.27 -3.38 -4.92
CA ASP A 6 -13.11 -4.60 -4.15
C ASP A 6 -11.94 -5.45 -4.65
N GLU A 7 -11.75 -5.52 -5.97
CA GLU A 7 -10.55 -6.13 -6.57
C GLU A 7 -9.27 -5.39 -6.18
N PHE A 8 -9.29 -4.06 -6.14
CA PHE A 8 -8.18 -3.26 -5.59
C PHE A 8 -7.92 -3.59 -4.12
N LYS A 9 -8.95 -3.61 -3.26
CA LYS A 9 -8.83 -3.94 -1.84
C LYS A 9 -8.22 -5.32 -1.65
N ALA A 10 -8.68 -6.31 -2.42
CA ALA A 10 -8.16 -7.67 -2.38
C ALA A 10 -6.68 -7.73 -2.78
N ALA A 11 -6.30 -7.06 -3.88
CA ALA A 11 -4.91 -7.03 -4.36
C ALA A 11 -3.98 -6.30 -3.37
N PHE A 12 -4.40 -5.17 -2.82
CA PHE A 12 -3.62 -4.40 -1.85
C PHE A 12 -3.47 -5.17 -0.53
N SER A 13 -4.56 -5.77 -0.04
CA SER A 13 -4.54 -6.59 1.17
C SER A 13 -3.61 -7.80 1.01
N LYS A 14 -3.63 -8.44 -0.16
CA LYS A 14 -2.69 -9.53 -0.48
C LYS A 14 -1.25 -9.04 -0.41
N ALA A 15 -0.90 -7.94 -1.05
CA ALA A 15 0.47 -7.39 -1.04
C ALA A 15 0.96 -7.06 0.38
N ALA A 16 0.09 -6.52 1.23
CA ALA A 16 0.37 -6.22 2.63
C ALA A 16 0.52 -7.49 3.49
N ALA A 17 -0.36 -8.47 3.31
CA ALA A 17 -0.33 -9.72 4.06
C ALA A 17 0.88 -10.59 3.69
N THR A 18 1.24 -10.66 2.41
CA THR A 18 2.33 -11.52 1.92
C THR A 18 3.72 -10.88 2.02
N ARG A 19 3.84 -9.65 2.51
CA ARG A 19 5.15 -9.06 2.83
C ARG A 19 5.77 -9.81 4.00
N PHE A 20 6.73 -10.70 3.71
CA PHE A 20 7.44 -11.40 4.77
C PHE A 20 8.36 -10.44 5.55
N GLY A 21 8.35 -10.55 6.87
CA GLY A 21 9.08 -9.64 7.77
C GLY A 21 8.48 -8.23 7.79
N SER A 22 9.37 -7.25 8.03
CA SER A 22 9.06 -5.83 8.03
C SER A 22 8.94 -5.25 6.63
N GLY A 23 8.08 -4.24 6.47
CA GLY A 23 7.95 -3.56 5.19
C GLY A 23 6.68 -2.74 5.04
N TRP A 24 6.38 -2.42 3.79
CA TRP A 24 5.25 -1.58 3.40
C TRP A 24 4.51 -2.17 2.20
N ALA A 25 3.21 -1.91 2.10
CA ALA A 25 2.45 -2.06 0.86
C ALA A 25 2.12 -0.68 0.29
N PHE A 26 2.26 -0.52 -1.02
CA PHE A 26 2.07 0.75 -1.71
C PHE A 26 1.08 0.63 -2.87
N LEU A 27 0.29 1.67 -3.06
CA LEU A 27 -0.38 1.97 -4.32
C LEU A 27 0.41 3.11 -4.99
N CYS A 28 0.91 2.88 -6.18
CA CYS A 28 1.69 3.84 -6.96
C CYS A 28 0.95 4.25 -8.22
N VAL A 29 1.19 5.49 -8.65
CA VAL A 29 0.83 5.98 -9.97
C VAL A 29 2.05 5.99 -10.88
N GLN A 30 1.94 5.30 -12.01
CA GLN A 30 2.90 5.33 -13.09
C GLN A 30 2.66 6.55 -13.97
N LYS A 31 3.68 6.93 -14.74
CA LYS A 31 3.56 7.97 -15.76
C LYS A 31 2.38 7.67 -16.69
N GLY A 32 1.48 8.63 -16.87
CA GLY A 32 0.25 8.43 -17.65
C GLY A 32 -0.93 7.90 -16.84
N GLY A 33 -0.83 7.90 -15.51
CA GLY A 33 -1.95 7.66 -14.60
C GLY A 33 -2.32 6.19 -14.34
N LYS A 34 -1.55 5.21 -14.85
CA LYS A 34 -1.78 3.79 -14.54
C LYS A 34 -1.44 3.52 -13.08
N LEU A 35 -2.39 2.96 -12.34
CA LEU A 35 -2.14 2.51 -10.96
C LEU A 35 -1.52 1.11 -10.90
N GLU A 36 -0.61 0.92 -9.94
CA GLU A 36 0.08 -0.34 -9.66
C GLU A 36 0.26 -0.57 -8.15
N ILE A 37 0.25 -1.83 -7.71
CA ILE A 37 0.44 -2.21 -6.31
C ILE A 37 1.76 -2.97 -6.19
N CYS A 38 2.54 -2.63 -5.18
CA CYS A 38 3.71 -3.41 -4.80
C CYS A 38 3.89 -3.42 -3.28
N SER A 39 4.74 -4.30 -2.78
CA SER A 39 5.23 -4.22 -1.40
C SER A 39 6.76 -4.22 -1.41
N LEU A 40 7.37 -3.60 -0.40
CA LEU A 40 8.81 -3.47 -0.29
C LEU A 40 9.29 -3.84 1.12
N PRO A 41 10.49 -4.43 1.26
CA PRO A 41 11.02 -4.80 2.56
C PRO A 41 11.50 -3.56 3.32
N ASN A 42 11.49 -3.67 4.65
CA ASN A 42 12.07 -2.66 5.54
C ASN A 42 11.54 -1.25 5.27
N GLN A 43 12.42 -0.28 4.99
CA GLN A 43 12.07 1.11 4.68
C GLN A 43 12.24 1.44 3.20
N ASP A 44 12.46 0.43 2.37
CA ASP A 44 12.54 0.62 0.94
C ASP A 44 11.19 1.13 0.43
N ASN A 45 11.23 2.07 -0.50
CA ASN A 45 10.03 2.67 -1.05
C ASN A 45 10.13 2.79 -2.59
N PRO A 46 9.00 2.98 -3.30
CA PRO A 46 8.95 2.92 -4.76
C PRO A 46 9.72 4.04 -5.47
N LEU A 47 10.19 5.06 -4.75
CA LEU A 47 11.04 6.13 -5.30
C LEU A 47 12.53 5.73 -5.35
N MET A 48 12.91 4.62 -4.71
CA MET A 48 14.27 4.10 -4.79
C MET A 48 14.53 3.45 -6.16
N PRO A 49 15.66 3.76 -6.83
CA PRO A 49 15.98 3.19 -8.13
C PRO A 49 16.00 1.66 -8.12
N GLY A 50 15.27 1.05 -9.06
CA GLY A 50 15.24 -0.41 -9.24
C GLY A 50 14.44 -1.19 -8.20
N GLN A 51 13.71 -0.52 -7.31
CA GLN A 51 12.89 -1.17 -6.27
C GLN A 51 11.40 -1.16 -6.62
N GLY A 52 10.73 -2.27 -6.28
CA GLY A 52 9.27 -2.37 -6.30
C GLY A 52 8.68 -2.18 -7.69
N CYS A 53 7.56 -1.47 -7.75
CA CYS A 53 6.85 -1.16 -8.98
C CYS A 53 7.24 0.19 -9.60
N GLY A 54 8.15 0.95 -8.97
CA GLY A 54 8.41 2.34 -9.35
C GLY A 54 7.18 3.23 -9.19
N GLY A 55 7.14 4.32 -9.97
CA GLY A 55 6.07 5.30 -9.92
C GLY A 55 6.04 6.12 -8.63
N TYR A 56 5.06 7.00 -8.51
CA TYR A 56 4.89 7.84 -7.33
C TYR A 56 3.91 7.18 -6.33
N PRO A 57 4.29 6.92 -5.08
CA PRO A 57 3.40 6.32 -4.09
C PRO A 57 2.32 7.33 -3.66
N ILE A 58 1.06 6.93 -3.76
CA ILE A 58 -0.11 7.76 -3.40
C ILE A 58 -0.84 7.26 -2.15
N LEU A 59 -0.62 6.00 -1.77
CA LEU A 59 -1.07 5.37 -0.53
C LEU A 59 0.00 4.37 -0.07
N GLY A 60 0.28 4.33 1.23
CA GLY A 60 1.18 3.37 1.85
C GLY A 60 0.55 2.79 3.12
N LEU A 61 0.77 1.50 3.36
CA LEU A 61 0.41 0.81 4.60
C LEU A 61 1.68 0.23 5.24
N ASP A 62 1.99 0.69 6.45
CA ASP A 62 3.06 0.14 7.28
C ASP A 62 2.64 -1.24 7.77
N VAL A 63 3.43 -2.28 7.45
CA VAL A 63 3.25 -3.65 7.94
C VAL A 63 4.43 -4.15 8.77
N TRP A 64 5.25 -3.23 9.29
CA TRP A 64 6.11 -3.52 10.42
C TRP A 64 5.25 -3.88 11.64
N GLU A 65 5.73 -4.82 12.46
CA GLU A 65 4.97 -5.26 13.63
C GLU A 65 4.65 -4.10 14.57
N HIS A 66 5.56 -3.13 14.75
CA HIS A 66 5.31 -1.94 15.59
C HIS A 66 4.04 -1.17 15.20
N ALA A 67 3.59 -1.25 13.95
CA ALA A 67 2.43 -0.50 13.46
C ALA A 67 1.11 -1.09 13.97
N TYR A 68 1.11 -2.37 14.36
CA TYR A 68 -0.13 -3.08 14.69
C TYR A 68 -0.06 -3.98 15.92
N TYR A 69 1.12 -4.33 16.43
CA TYR A 69 1.26 -5.45 17.37
C TYR A 69 0.50 -5.26 18.69
N LEU A 70 0.44 -4.03 19.22
CA LEU A 70 -0.23 -3.78 20.50
C LEU A 70 -1.75 -4.06 20.44
N ASN A 71 -2.39 -3.81 19.29
CA ASN A 71 -3.83 -4.01 19.12
C ASN A 71 -4.19 -5.32 18.40
N TYR A 72 -3.30 -5.82 17.54
CA TYR A 72 -3.59 -6.94 16.64
C TYR A 72 -2.68 -8.15 16.85
N GLN A 73 -1.56 -8.02 17.56
CA GLN A 73 -0.57 -9.10 17.75
C GLN A 73 -0.19 -9.73 16.40
N ASN A 74 -0.38 -11.04 16.22
CA ASN A 74 -0.11 -11.75 14.96
C ASN A 74 -1.19 -11.56 13.89
N ARG A 75 -2.31 -10.89 14.21
CA ARG A 75 -3.47 -10.71 13.31
C ARG A 75 -3.27 -9.54 12.34
N ARG A 76 -2.18 -9.57 11.56
CA ARG A 76 -1.94 -8.59 10.48
C ARG A 76 -3.13 -8.45 9.51
N PRO A 77 -3.85 -9.53 9.11
CA PRO A 77 -5.03 -9.40 8.25
C PRO A 77 -6.13 -8.50 8.84
N ASP A 78 -6.36 -8.56 10.16
CA ASP A 78 -7.37 -7.74 10.83
C ASP A 78 -6.98 -6.26 10.85
N TYR A 79 -5.69 -5.98 11.04
CA TYR A 79 -5.15 -4.63 10.92
C TYR A 79 -5.29 -4.06 9.51
N ILE A 80 -4.98 -4.87 8.49
CA ILE A 80 -5.16 -4.49 7.07
C ILE A 80 -6.64 -4.19 6.79
N ALA A 81 -7.56 -5.03 7.28
CA ALA A 81 -8.99 -4.80 7.12
C ALA A 81 -9.45 -3.49 7.79
N ALA A 82 -8.97 -3.24 9.02
CA ALA A 82 -9.28 -2.02 9.77
C ALA A 82 -8.70 -0.75 9.11
N PHE A 83 -7.53 -0.84 8.49
CA PHE A 83 -6.90 0.26 7.77
C PHE A 83 -7.83 0.88 6.72
N PHE A 84 -8.57 0.07 5.96
CA PHE A 84 -9.49 0.57 4.93
C PHE A 84 -10.62 1.46 5.47
N ASN A 85 -10.91 1.42 6.77
CA ASN A 85 -11.94 2.24 7.40
C ASN A 85 -11.44 3.65 7.76
N VAL A 86 -10.13 3.87 7.76
CA VAL A 86 -9.51 5.13 8.22
C VAL A 86 -8.67 5.83 7.14
N ILE A 87 -8.61 5.28 5.93
CA ILE A 87 -7.91 5.92 4.82
C ILE A 87 -8.59 7.25 4.46
N ASN A 88 -7.79 8.32 4.39
CA ASN A 88 -8.21 9.58 3.81
C ASN A 88 -8.12 9.50 2.27
N TRP A 89 -9.22 9.12 1.63
CA TRP A 89 -9.30 8.97 0.18
C TRP A 89 -9.14 10.29 -0.59
N ASP A 90 -9.53 11.43 -0.01
CA ASP A 90 -9.33 12.74 -0.63
C ASP A 90 -7.84 13.06 -0.78
N LYS A 91 -7.03 12.69 0.23
CA LYS A 91 -5.58 12.84 0.15
C LYS A 91 -4.96 11.93 -0.90
N VAL A 92 -5.42 10.67 -1.00
CA VAL A 92 -4.98 9.73 -2.05
C VAL A 92 -5.33 10.27 -3.44
N ALA A 93 -6.55 10.81 -3.62
CA ALA A 93 -7.00 11.41 -4.87
C ALA A 93 -6.19 12.67 -5.24
N SER A 94 -5.90 13.54 -4.26
CA SER A 94 -5.04 14.71 -4.44
C SER A 94 -3.62 14.32 -4.87
N ASN A 95 -3.03 13.31 -4.22
CA ASN A 95 -1.71 12.80 -4.60
C ASN A 95 -1.70 12.20 -6.00
N TYR A 96 -2.75 11.43 -6.36
CA TYR A 96 -2.91 10.89 -7.71
C TYR A 96 -2.99 11.98 -8.77
N ALA A 97 -3.78 13.02 -8.53
CA ALA A 97 -3.92 14.14 -9.47
C ALA A 97 -2.61 14.90 -9.71
N ALA A 98 -1.77 15.03 -8.68
CA ALA A 98 -0.47 15.69 -8.76
C ALA A 98 0.61 14.87 -9.47
N ALA A 99 0.48 13.54 -9.50
CA ALA A 99 1.54 12.63 -9.93
C ALA A 99 1.25 11.83 -11.22
N LYS A 100 0.06 11.99 -11.81
CA LYS A 100 -0.33 11.30 -13.06
C LYS A 100 0.38 11.83 -14.31
#